data_AF-A0AAD9NC89-F1
#
_entry.id   AF-A0AAD9NC89-F1
#
_cell.length_a   1.000
_cell.length_b   1.000
_cell.length_c   1.000
_cell.angle_alpha   90.00
_cell.angle_beta   90.00
_cell.angle_gamma   90.00
#
_symmetry.space_group_name_H-M   'P 1'
#
loop_
_entity.id
_entity.type
_entity.pdbx_description
1 polymer ?
#
loop_
_entity_poly.entity_id
_entity_poly.type
_entity_poly.pdbx_seq_one_letter_code
_entity_poly.pdbx_strand_id
1 'polypeptide(L)'
;MPTEWYTRRREENTYLLEHANRLWNGCRGKQHEPEMIFDTRPTVRKNESANSWLMVGVQKSGRPINSTAVSFTGVPVPVKKSTTSTAEILSAIRAGTLFDLVECDIHVPSGLRDYFAEMQPAFKNIDITREDIGPFMQRYAEEHDIMKRPQLTLVGSYRGDNILLATPLLKRYMQHGLAVTRVYQVIEYEPKPCFRAFGDSVSAARRAGDADPDRAILADTMKRLGNSGYGKTVTNLGRHRDVKYCTKRGAAILINNRRFRQLNVVDEDVYEIAMNKRSVSYSLPLHIGFLVYRYAKLRMLQFYYDFIDTYIERPRFQYCEMDTDSAYIALAGESVDDLVSSFMREHFFRQRAEWLPSECCGEHEDAYVECRLAGRVWETTNNCCKARKAYDKRTPGLFKIEFEGDGFIGLCSKTYYCIGSADKYSTKGLNKRQNKLNKDTFLVVLKQKRSSRGWNRGFRVKDSSVYIYMQERAALTLDD
;
A
#
# COMPACT_ATOMS: atom_id res chain seq x y z
N MET A 1 42.03 13.64 -33.76
CA MET A 1 42.67 13.46 -32.43
C MET A 1 43.22 14.80 -31.97
N PRO A 2 43.38 15.08 -30.67
CA PRO A 2 43.18 14.16 -29.52
C PRO A 2 42.22 14.70 -28.42
N THR A 3 41.97 13.86 -27.40
CA THR A 3 41.77 14.17 -25.95
C THR A 3 40.65 15.14 -25.47
N GLU A 4 39.99 15.00 -24.30
CA GLU A 4 39.88 13.94 -23.28
C GLU A 4 38.75 14.28 -22.23
N TRP A 5 38.04 13.26 -21.70
CA TRP A 5 37.37 13.10 -20.38
C TRP A 5 36.39 14.12 -19.70
N TYR A 6 35.46 13.51 -18.92
CA TYR A 6 34.53 14.08 -17.91
C TYR A 6 33.49 15.12 -18.39
N THR A 7 32.18 15.02 -18.12
CA THR A 7 31.50 14.39 -16.96
C THR A 7 30.24 13.59 -17.31
N ARG A 8 30.14 12.35 -16.77
CA ARG A 8 28.86 11.62 -16.62
C ARG A 8 28.00 12.24 -15.50
N ARG A 9 26.70 12.44 -15.76
CA ARG A 9 25.52 12.42 -14.84
C ARG A 9 24.47 13.44 -15.34
N ARG A 10 23.41 12.99 -16.06
CA ARG A 10 22.04 13.57 -16.00
C ARG A 10 20.97 12.96 -16.92
N GLU A 11 21.31 12.17 -17.94
CA GLU A 11 20.38 11.89 -19.05
C GLU A 11 19.42 10.69 -18.88
N GLU A 12 19.46 9.93 -17.78
CA GLU A 12 18.58 8.76 -17.58
C GLU A 12 17.24 9.04 -16.85
N ASN A 13 16.97 10.28 -16.39
CA ASN A 13 15.77 10.56 -15.59
C ASN A 13 14.50 10.91 -16.41
N THR A 14 14.63 11.39 -17.65
CA THR A 14 13.54 12.03 -18.40
C THR A 14 12.46 11.08 -18.95
N TYR A 15 12.71 9.76 -18.98
CA TYR A 15 11.72 8.75 -19.39
C TYR A 15 11.04 8.03 -18.21
N LEU A 16 11.35 8.37 -16.96
CA LEU A 16 11.02 7.51 -15.80
C LEU A 16 9.57 7.58 -15.30
N LEU A 17 8.74 8.53 -15.77
CA LEU A 17 7.64 9.05 -14.95
C LEU A 17 6.30 9.33 -15.66
N GLU A 18 6.08 8.87 -16.89
CA GLU A 18 4.79 9.07 -17.57
C GLU A 18 3.64 8.22 -16.99
N HIS A 19 3.91 7.02 -16.47
CA HIS A 19 2.90 6.17 -15.80
C HIS A 19 2.89 6.26 -14.27
N ALA A 20 4.02 6.53 -13.62
CA ALA A 20 4.13 6.51 -12.16
C ALA A 20 3.37 7.67 -11.46
N ASN A 21 3.00 8.74 -12.17
CA ASN A 21 2.43 9.97 -11.60
C ASN A 21 0.92 9.95 -11.28
N ARG A 22 0.26 8.79 -11.33
CA ARG A 22 -1.12 8.64 -10.78
C ARG A 22 -1.14 8.20 -9.31
N LEU A 23 0.03 8.00 -8.69
CA LEU A 23 0.18 7.36 -7.39
C LEU A 23 1.02 8.20 -6.41
N TRP A 24 0.35 8.68 -5.34
CA TRP A 24 0.86 9.38 -4.15
C TRP A 24 1.28 10.86 -4.31
N ASN A 25 0.67 11.77 -3.52
CA ASN A 25 1.35 12.39 -2.38
C ASN A 25 0.38 13.04 -1.32
N GLY A 26 0.75 14.17 -0.68
CA GLY A 26 -0.17 15.03 0.07
C GLY A 26 0.38 16.36 0.65
N CYS A 27 0.09 17.55 0.08
CA CYS A 27 -0.49 18.74 0.77
C CYS A 27 -0.47 20.14 0.05
N ARG A 28 -1.67 20.74 -0.10
CA ARG A 28 -2.09 22.16 0.18
C ARG A 28 -1.38 23.39 -0.48
N GLY A 29 -2.06 24.04 -1.43
CA GLY A 29 -3.02 25.13 -1.09
C GLY A 29 -2.89 26.59 -1.63
N LYS A 30 -3.95 27.03 -2.35
CA LYS A 30 -4.54 28.40 -2.59
C LYS A 30 -4.23 29.19 -3.89
N GLN A 31 -5.27 29.31 -4.74
CA GLN A 31 -5.86 30.52 -5.42
C GLN A 31 -4.93 31.59 -6.06
N HIS A 32 -5.13 32.12 -7.29
CA HIS A 32 -6.37 32.41 -8.07
C HIS A 32 -6.16 32.30 -9.62
N GLU A 33 -7.23 32.52 -10.39
CA GLU A 33 -7.39 32.38 -11.87
C GLU A 33 -6.99 33.67 -12.65
N PRO A 34 -6.97 33.72 -14.01
CA PRO A 34 -7.33 32.71 -15.05
C PRO A 34 -6.17 32.47 -16.09
N GLU A 35 -6.27 31.95 -17.33
CA GLU A 35 -7.39 31.47 -18.21
C GLU A 35 -6.92 30.48 -19.33
N MET A 36 -7.83 30.15 -20.26
CA MET A 36 -7.69 29.59 -21.63
C MET A 36 -6.93 28.27 -21.93
N ILE A 37 -7.74 27.19 -22.04
CA ILE A 37 -7.90 26.26 -23.19
C ILE A 37 -6.66 25.47 -23.72
N PHE A 38 -6.76 24.14 -23.73
CA PHE A 38 -6.77 23.28 -24.96
C PHE A 38 -7.18 21.81 -24.66
N ASP A 39 -7.87 21.16 -25.61
CA ASP A 39 -8.43 19.79 -25.53
C ASP A 39 -7.42 18.73 -26.02
N THR A 40 -7.21 17.66 -25.25
CA THR A 40 -6.46 16.47 -25.69
C THR A 40 -7.17 15.17 -25.26
N ARG A 41 -8.09 14.68 -26.09
CA ARG A 41 -8.70 13.34 -25.96
C ARG A 41 -7.69 12.25 -26.33
N PRO A 42 -7.63 11.13 -25.59
CA PRO A 42 -6.97 9.91 -26.08
C PRO A 42 -7.82 9.27 -27.17
N THR A 43 -7.23 9.04 -28.34
CA THR A 43 -7.85 8.34 -29.47
C THR A 43 -7.83 6.81 -29.28
N VAL A 44 -8.71 6.31 -28.41
CA VAL A 44 -9.11 4.89 -28.45
C VAL A 44 -10.18 4.76 -29.54
N ARG A 45 -9.94 3.94 -30.57
CA ARG A 45 -10.95 3.66 -31.60
C ARG A 45 -12.15 2.96 -30.95
N LYS A 46 -13.36 3.45 -31.22
CA LYS A 46 -14.60 2.79 -30.82
C LYS A 46 -14.65 1.37 -31.39
N ASN A 47 -14.64 0.38 -30.50
CA ASN A 47 -15.55 -0.77 -30.62
C ASN A 47 -16.44 -0.72 -29.38
N GLU A 48 -17.75 -0.75 -29.59
CA GLU A 48 -18.74 -0.64 -28.51
C GLU A 48 -19.00 -2.04 -27.94
N SER A 49 -18.20 -2.46 -26.95
CA SER A 49 -18.45 -3.63 -26.10
C SER A 49 -17.62 -3.53 -24.79
N ALA A 50 -18.28 -3.66 -23.64
CA ALA A 50 -17.73 -3.90 -22.29
C ALA A 50 -16.30 -3.41 -21.95
N ASN A 51 -16.19 -2.26 -21.27
CA ASN A 51 -15.04 -1.92 -20.43
C ASN A 51 -15.46 -2.06 -18.96
N SER A 52 -14.88 -2.99 -18.20
CA SER A 52 -15.17 -3.15 -16.77
C SER A 52 -13.97 -2.77 -15.90
N TRP A 53 -14.24 -2.55 -14.61
CA TRP A 53 -13.27 -2.10 -13.62
C TRP A 53 -13.36 -2.94 -12.38
N LEU A 54 -12.21 -3.42 -11.91
CA LEU A 54 -12.12 -4.30 -10.75
C LEU A 54 -11.33 -3.64 -9.61
N MET A 55 -11.94 -3.58 -8.44
CA MET A 55 -11.25 -3.29 -7.17
C MET A 55 -11.14 -4.57 -6.35
N VAL A 56 -9.91 -4.99 -6.05
CA VAL A 56 -9.67 -6.08 -5.10
C VAL A 56 -9.00 -5.58 -3.82
N GLY A 57 -9.42 -6.12 -2.67
CA GLY A 57 -8.78 -5.93 -1.37
C GLY A 57 -8.27 -7.25 -0.81
N VAL A 58 -7.00 -7.33 -0.42
CA VAL A 58 -6.49 -8.45 0.38
C VAL A 58 -6.70 -8.15 1.86
N GLN A 59 -7.39 -9.04 2.57
CA GLN A 59 -7.37 -8.96 4.04
C GLN A 59 -5.92 -9.22 4.50
N LYS A 60 -5.30 -8.21 5.14
CA LYS A 60 -3.98 -8.31 5.78
C LYS A 60 -3.78 -9.68 6.40
N SER A 61 -2.74 -10.37 5.96
CA SER A 61 -2.59 -11.80 6.17
C SER A 61 -2.34 -12.12 7.64
N GLY A 62 -3.38 -12.61 8.31
CA GLY A 62 -3.27 -13.52 9.45
C GLY A 62 -2.99 -14.97 9.06
N ARG A 63 -2.66 -15.27 7.77
CA ARG A 63 -1.96 -16.52 7.42
C ARG A 63 -0.72 -16.59 8.32
N PRO A 64 -0.24 -17.76 8.74
CA PRO A 64 0.93 -17.86 9.61
C PRO A 64 2.11 -17.11 8.98
N ILE A 65 2.33 -15.88 9.45
CA ILE A 65 3.60 -15.22 9.30
C ILE A 65 4.53 -16.09 10.12
N ASN A 66 5.54 -16.66 9.47
CA ASN A 66 6.71 -17.16 10.16
C ASN A 66 7.35 -15.94 10.81
N SER A 67 6.97 -15.75 12.06
CA SER A 67 7.21 -14.61 12.91
C SER A 67 8.28 -15.06 13.87
N THR A 68 9.49 -14.58 13.62
CA THR A 68 10.73 -14.89 14.34
C THR A 68 10.50 -15.03 15.84
N ALA A 69 10.66 -16.25 16.34
CA ALA A 69 10.74 -16.48 17.77
C ALA A 69 12.16 -16.13 18.21
N VAL A 70 12.32 -15.09 19.03
CA VAL A 70 13.61 -14.82 19.66
C VAL A 70 13.76 -15.75 20.87
N SER A 71 14.27 -16.96 20.63
CA SER A 71 14.85 -17.77 21.70
C SER A 71 16.22 -17.19 22.04
N PHE A 72 16.30 -16.42 23.13
CA PHE A 72 17.56 -16.07 23.78
C PHE A 72 18.13 -17.29 24.53
N THR A 73 18.37 -18.39 23.81
CA THR A 73 18.96 -19.63 24.30
C THR A 73 20.46 -19.63 24.06
N GLY A 74 21.15 -18.67 24.68
CA GLY A 74 22.61 -18.59 24.67
C GLY A 74 23.16 -17.17 24.82
N VAL A 75 24.30 -17.08 25.51
CA VAL A 75 25.26 -15.98 25.33
C VAL A 75 25.61 -15.91 23.84
N PRO A 76 25.80 -14.73 23.22
CA PRO A 76 26.26 -14.64 21.83
C PRO A 76 27.63 -15.32 21.68
N VAL A 77 27.62 -16.56 21.21
CA VAL A 77 28.84 -17.30 20.85
C VAL A 77 29.45 -16.56 19.66
N PRO A 78 30.73 -16.16 19.70
CA PRO A 78 31.38 -15.54 18.57
C PRO A 78 31.49 -16.54 17.43
N VAL A 79 30.54 -16.47 16.48
CA VAL A 79 30.59 -17.25 15.24
C VAL A 79 31.89 -16.89 14.53
N LYS A 80 32.75 -17.89 14.29
CA LYS A 80 33.99 -17.70 13.52
C LYS A 80 33.61 -17.08 12.17
N LYS A 81 34.22 -15.94 11.84
CA LYS A 81 34.03 -15.26 10.56
C LYS A 81 34.57 -16.10 9.40
N SER A 82 33.79 -17.05 8.88
CA SER A 82 33.90 -17.41 7.47
C SER A 82 33.33 -16.23 6.67
N THR A 83 34.12 -15.70 5.74
CA THR A 83 33.69 -14.58 4.90
C THR A 83 32.76 -15.08 3.81
N THR A 84 31.52 -15.42 4.17
CA THR A 84 30.50 -15.92 3.22
C THR A 84 30.32 -14.91 2.09
N SER A 85 30.54 -15.36 0.87
CA SER A 85 30.45 -14.53 -0.32
C SER A 85 29.00 -14.13 -0.63
N THR A 86 28.82 -13.02 -1.35
CA THR A 86 27.51 -12.61 -1.88
C THR A 86 26.84 -13.74 -2.67
N ALA A 87 27.61 -14.51 -3.44
CA ALA A 87 27.07 -15.62 -4.24
C ALA A 87 26.49 -16.75 -3.36
N GLU A 88 27.19 -17.13 -2.30
CA GLU A 88 26.72 -18.14 -1.32
C GLU A 88 25.46 -17.65 -0.58
N ILE A 89 25.44 -16.40 -0.13
CA ILE A 89 24.27 -15.78 0.53
C ILE A 89 23.05 -15.83 -0.41
N LEU A 90 23.20 -15.40 -1.67
CA LEU A 90 22.10 -15.43 -2.64
C LEU A 90 21.67 -16.85 -3.01
N SER A 91 22.61 -17.81 -3.04
CA SER A 91 22.30 -19.23 -3.25
C SER A 91 21.48 -19.80 -2.09
N ALA A 92 21.87 -19.53 -0.84
CA ALA A 92 21.15 -19.96 0.35
C ALA A 92 19.73 -19.35 0.43
N ILE A 93 19.56 -18.09 0.02
CA ILE A 93 18.24 -17.44 -0.09
C ILE A 93 17.38 -18.10 -1.18
N ARG A 94 17.95 -18.47 -2.33
CA ARG A 94 17.23 -19.20 -3.38
C ARG A 94 16.80 -20.59 -2.90
N ALA A 95 17.71 -21.33 -2.26
CA ALA A 95 17.43 -22.62 -1.63
C ALA A 95 16.38 -22.51 -0.50
N GLY A 96 16.32 -21.37 0.18
CA GLY A 96 15.45 -21.15 1.35
C GLY A 96 16.08 -21.60 2.66
N THR A 97 17.40 -21.83 2.69
CA THR A 97 18.15 -22.22 3.90
C THR A 97 18.55 -21.04 4.76
N LEU A 98 18.57 -19.81 4.22
CA LEU A 98 18.87 -18.57 4.94
C LEU A 98 17.59 -17.74 5.12
N PHE A 99 17.21 -17.50 6.38
CA PHE A 99 15.99 -16.78 6.74
C PHE A 99 16.26 -15.59 7.67
N ASP A 100 16.08 -14.38 7.15
CA ASP A 100 15.03 -13.45 7.58
C ASP A 100 15.24 -12.11 6.86
N LEU A 101 16.36 -11.43 7.14
CA LEU A 101 16.65 -10.08 6.64
C LEU A 101 18.02 -9.97 5.95
N VAL A 102 18.06 -9.21 4.85
CA VAL A 102 19.29 -8.89 4.10
C VAL A 102 19.26 -7.41 3.75
N GLU A 103 20.34 -6.69 4.03
CA GLU A 103 20.57 -5.34 3.51
C GLU A 103 21.45 -5.43 2.27
N CYS A 104 20.95 -4.93 1.14
CA CYS A 104 21.61 -5.08 -0.15
C CYS A 104 21.36 -3.91 -1.09
N ASP A 105 22.19 -3.81 -2.13
CA ASP A 105 21.89 -3.04 -3.32
C ASP A 105 21.26 -3.96 -4.37
N ILE A 106 20.10 -3.57 -4.89
CA ILE A 106 19.34 -4.33 -5.90
C ILE A 106 18.85 -3.43 -7.02
N HIS A 107 18.85 -3.93 -8.25
CA HIS A 107 18.30 -3.22 -9.40
C HIS A 107 17.62 -4.14 -10.42
N VAL A 108 16.75 -3.54 -11.23
CA VAL A 108 16.19 -4.10 -12.45
C VAL A 108 17.20 -3.91 -13.59
N PRO A 109 17.67 -4.99 -14.25
CA PRO A 109 18.50 -4.91 -15.45
C PRO A 109 17.82 -4.10 -16.56
N SER A 110 18.60 -3.43 -17.42
CA SER A 110 18.08 -2.55 -18.47
C SER A 110 17.03 -3.22 -19.37
N GLY A 111 17.29 -4.44 -19.84
CA GLY A 111 16.37 -5.21 -20.68
C GLY A 111 15.07 -5.69 -20.01
N LEU A 112 14.89 -5.43 -18.70
CA LEU A 112 13.65 -5.71 -17.97
C LEU A 112 12.92 -4.43 -17.55
N ARG A 113 13.45 -3.22 -17.81
CA ARG A 113 12.81 -1.96 -17.39
C ARG A 113 11.37 -1.83 -17.93
N ASP A 114 11.15 -2.17 -19.19
CA ASP A 114 9.83 -2.10 -19.84
C ASP A 114 8.83 -3.09 -19.21
N TYR A 115 9.29 -4.30 -18.86
CA TYR A 115 8.50 -5.29 -18.13
C TYR A 115 8.06 -4.77 -16.74
N PHE A 116 8.89 -3.96 -16.08
CA PHE A 116 8.60 -3.35 -14.78
C PHE A 116 8.07 -1.90 -14.86
N ALA A 117 7.63 -1.43 -16.04
CA ALA A 117 7.28 -0.02 -16.24
C ALA A 117 5.96 0.42 -15.59
N GLU A 118 4.93 -0.44 -15.59
CA GLU A 118 3.65 -0.12 -14.94
C GLU A 118 3.72 -0.28 -13.41
N MET A 119 4.44 -1.29 -12.93
CA MET A 119 4.64 -1.59 -11.52
C MET A 119 6.13 -1.81 -11.26
N GLN A 120 6.82 -0.83 -10.66
CA GLN A 120 8.23 -0.99 -10.32
C GLN A 120 8.38 -1.75 -8.99
N PRO A 121 9.28 -2.75 -8.91
CA PRO A 121 9.33 -3.69 -7.80
C PRO A 121 9.92 -3.13 -6.49
N ALA A 122 10.87 -2.19 -6.54
CA ALA A 122 11.62 -1.73 -5.36
C ALA A 122 11.05 -0.42 -4.78
N PHE A 123 10.37 -0.52 -3.64
CA PHE A 123 9.74 0.63 -2.98
C PHE A 123 10.67 1.36 -1.99
N LYS A 124 10.92 2.64 -2.20
CA LYS A 124 11.78 3.50 -1.35
C LYS A 124 11.20 4.91 -1.16
N ASN A 125 11.59 5.60 -0.09
CA ASN A 125 11.29 7.02 0.07
C ASN A 125 12.43 7.85 -0.53
N ILE A 126 12.11 8.84 -1.36
CA ILE A 126 13.06 9.83 -1.90
C ILE A 126 12.43 11.22 -1.88
N ASP A 127 13.25 12.26 -1.88
CA ASP A 127 12.76 13.62 -2.11
C ASP A 127 12.52 13.82 -3.62
N ILE A 128 11.27 14.10 -4.01
CA ILE A 128 10.82 14.36 -5.39
C ILE A 128 10.77 15.87 -5.65
N THR A 129 11.27 16.31 -6.81
CA THR A 129 11.16 17.69 -7.31
C THR A 129 10.19 17.82 -8.50
N ARG A 130 9.98 19.04 -9.04
CA ARG A 130 9.11 19.24 -10.21
C ARG A 130 9.70 18.64 -11.50
N GLU A 131 11.01 18.42 -11.52
CA GLU A 131 11.77 17.77 -12.58
C GLU A 131 11.65 16.23 -12.53
N ASP A 132 11.23 15.68 -11.38
CA ASP A 132 10.99 14.26 -11.14
C ASP A 132 9.49 13.88 -11.29
N ILE A 133 8.68 14.69 -11.98
CA ILE A 133 7.27 14.40 -12.26
C ILE A 133 6.95 14.58 -13.75
N GLY A 134 5.94 13.85 -14.23
CA GLY A 134 5.61 13.81 -15.66
C GLY A 134 5.14 15.18 -16.19
N PRO A 135 5.29 15.47 -17.50
CA PRO A 135 5.09 16.83 -18.05
C PRO A 135 3.73 17.48 -17.75
N PHE A 136 2.68 16.67 -17.57
CA PHE A 136 1.37 17.15 -17.13
C PHE A 136 1.39 17.67 -15.69
N MET A 137 1.94 16.89 -14.75
CA MET A 137 2.01 17.25 -13.34
C MET A 137 3.05 18.34 -13.09
N GLN A 138 4.13 18.39 -13.87
CA GLN A 138 5.08 19.51 -13.83
C GLN A 138 4.39 20.84 -14.17
N ARG A 139 3.70 20.92 -15.31
CA ARG A 139 2.94 22.12 -15.70
C ARG A 139 1.88 22.47 -14.66
N TYR A 140 1.12 21.49 -14.16
CA TYR A 140 0.15 21.71 -13.08
C TYR A 140 0.82 22.27 -11.82
N ALA A 141 2.01 21.78 -11.46
CA ALA A 141 2.74 22.23 -10.28
C ALA A 141 3.30 23.65 -10.42
N GLU A 142 3.66 24.04 -11.64
CA GLU A 142 4.06 25.40 -12.01
C GLU A 142 2.85 26.36 -12.04
N GLU A 143 1.77 25.99 -12.74
CA GLU A 143 0.49 26.72 -12.85
C GLU A 143 -0.12 27.03 -11.48
N HIS A 144 -0.10 26.07 -10.54
CA HIS A 144 -0.72 26.20 -9.21
C HIS A 144 0.27 26.51 -8.07
N ASP A 145 1.55 26.74 -8.40
CA ASP A 145 2.60 27.17 -7.47
C ASP A 145 2.84 26.22 -6.27
N ILE A 146 2.68 24.92 -6.52
CA ILE A 146 2.84 23.81 -5.55
C ILE A 146 4.18 23.08 -5.74
N MET A 147 4.56 22.19 -4.83
CA MET A 147 5.85 21.47 -4.86
C MET A 147 7.10 22.38 -4.99
N LYS A 148 7.05 23.60 -4.41
CA LYS A 148 8.17 24.57 -4.37
C LYS A 148 9.47 24.07 -3.74
N ARG A 149 9.42 22.94 -3.03
CA ARG A 149 10.52 22.33 -2.30
C ARG A 149 10.43 20.82 -2.52
N PRO A 150 11.57 20.11 -2.52
CA PRO A 150 11.57 18.66 -2.61
C PRO A 150 10.66 18.04 -1.53
N GLN A 151 9.88 17.04 -1.89
CA GLN A 151 8.95 16.36 -0.98
C GLN A 151 9.33 14.89 -0.80
N LEU A 152 9.44 14.44 0.45
CA LEU A 152 9.77 13.05 0.77
C LEU A 152 8.57 12.12 0.47
N THR A 153 8.69 11.34 -0.60
CA THR A 153 7.63 10.51 -1.18
C THR A 153 8.05 9.06 -1.29
N LEU A 154 7.10 8.14 -1.04
CA LEU A 154 7.25 6.72 -1.33
C LEU A 154 7.04 6.47 -2.83
N VAL A 155 8.07 5.99 -3.53
CA VAL A 155 8.00 5.65 -4.96
C VAL A 155 8.24 4.17 -5.20
N GLY A 156 7.69 3.65 -6.30
CA GLY A 156 8.26 2.49 -6.99
C GLY A 156 9.55 2.89 -7.71
N SER A 157 10.53 1.99 -7.78
CA SER A 157 11.81 2.27 -8.42
C SER A 157 12.44 1.01 -9.02
N TYR A 158 13.21 1.21 -10.08
CA TYR A 158 14.08 0.18 -10.67
C TYR A 158 15.31 -0.13 -9.81
N ARG A 159 15.58 0.62 -8.74
CA ARG A 159 16.80 0.47 -7.92
C ARG A 159 16.55 0.77 -6.44
N GLY A 160 16.99 -0.13 -5.57
CA GLY A 160 17.07 0.09 -4.13
C GLY A 160 18.53 -0.02 -3.66
N ASP A 161 19.07 1.07 -3.13
CA ASP A 161 20.40 1.13 -2.53
C ASP A 161 20.30 1.03 -1.01
N ASN A 162 21.18 0.26 -0.37
CA ASN A 162 21.14 -0.06 1.07
C ASN A 162 19.73 -0.44 1.55
N ILE A 163 19.01 -1.24 0.77
CA ILE A 163 17.63 -1.61 1.10
C ILE A 163 17.59 -2.87 1.96
N LEU A 164 17.06 -2.74 3.17
CA LEU A 164 16.73 -3.88 4.02
C LEU A 164 15.49 -4.61 3.46
N LEU A 165 15.64 -5.88 3.11
CA LEU A 165 14.61 -6.74 2.52
C LEU A 165 14.43 -8.01 3.34
N ALA A 166 13.20 -8.54 3.36
CA ALA A 166 12.94 -9.88 3.87
C ALA A 166 13.39 -10.92 2.83
N THR A 167 13.99 -12.03 3.25
CA THR A 167 14.51 -13.06 2.33
C THR A 167 13.48 -13.64 1.37
N PRO A 168 12.17 -13.82 1.70
CA PRO A 168 11.19 -14.28 0.71
C PRO A 168 10.88 -13.23 -0.37
N LEU A 169 10.94 -11.94 -0.02
CA LEU A 169 10.77 -10.85 -0.98
C LEU A 169 11.98 -10.76 -1.91
N LEU A 170 13.19 -10.87 -1.36
CA LEU A 170 14.44 -10.92 -2.13
C LEU A 170 14.50 -12.16 -3.05
N LYS A 171 14.02 -13.32 -2.57
CA LYS A 171 13.85 -14.53 -3.38
C LYS A 171 12.91 -14.29 -4.56
N ARG A 172 11.74 -13.66 -4.36
CA ARG A 172 10.80 -13.34 -5.46
C ARG A 172 11.41 -12.35 -6.46
N TYR A 173 12.12 -11.31 -5.99
CA TYR A 173 12.84 -10.39 -6.85
C TYR A 173 13.88 -11.10 -7.74
N MET A 174 14.69 -12.01 -7.18
CA MET A 174 15.65 -12.79 -7.97
C MET A 174 14.99 -13.74 -8.97
N GLN A 175 13.83 -14.33 -8.63
CA GLN A 175 13.05 -15.16 -9.56
C GLN A 175 12.54 -14.34 -10.75
N HIS A 176 12.17 -13.09 -10.52
CA HIS A 176 11.76 -12.11 -11.53
C HIS A 176 12.94 -11.36 -12.18
N GLY A 177 14.17 -11.89 -12.08
CA GLY A 177 15.34 -11.39 -12.81
C GLY A 177 16.04 -10.15 -12.25
N LEU A 178 15.68 -9.67 -11.05
CA LEU A 178 16.40 -8.55 -10.42
C LEU A 178 17.79 -8.96 -9.96
N ALA A 179 18.76 -8.07 -10.18
CA ALA A 179 20.17 -8.28 -9.88
C ALA A 179 20.58 -7.60 -8.57
N VAL A 180 21.07 -8.39 -7.63
CA VAL A 180 21.74 -7.91 -6.41
C VAL A 180 23.21 -7.66 -6.71
N THR A 181 23.69 -6.44 -6.49
CA THR A 181 25.09 -6.05 -6.76
C THR A 181 25.97 -6.12 -5.52
N ARG A 182 25.40 -5.94 -4.33
CA ARG A 182 26.13 -5.95 -3.05
C ARG A 182 25.23 -6.38 -1.90
N VAL A 183 25.78 -7.13 -0.95
CA VAL A 183 25.19 -7.38 0.37
C VAL A 183 26.04 -6.68 1.42
N TYR A 184 25.40 -6.01 2.37
CA TYR A 184 26.05 -5.27 3.46
C TYR A 184 26.00 -6.04 4.77
N GLN A 185 24.85 -6.60 5.09
CA GLN A 185 24.62 -7.42 6.29
C GLN A 185 23.47 -8.41 6.06
N VAL A 186 23.52 -9.50 6.81
CA VAL A 186 22.47 -10.50 6.95
C VAL A 186 22.09 -10.57 8.43
N ILE A 187 20.79 -10.62 8.72
CA ILE A 187 20.28 -10.90 10.06
C ILE A 187 19.42 -12.15 9.95
N GLU A 188 19.83 -13.20 10.63
CA GLU A 188 19.22 -14.53 10.55
C GLU A 188 18.42 -14.84 11.82
N TYR A 189 17.26 -15.49 11.65
CA TYR A 189 16.37 -15.91 12.72
C TYR A 189 15.73 -17.25 12.38
N GLU A 190 15.26 -17.97 13.41
CA GLU A 190 14.49 -19.20 13.20
C GLU A 190 13.01 -18.88 12.87
N PRO A 191 12.48 -19.29 11.70
CA PRO A 191 11.09 -19.04 11.32
C PRO A 191 10.13 -19.90 12.14
N LYS A 192 9.24 -19.27 12.94
CA LYS A 192 8.17 -19.97 13.68
C LYS A 192 6.81 -19.31 13.49
N PRO A 193 5.69 -20.04 13.42
CA PRO A 193 4.37 -19.46 13.21
C PRO A 193 3.75 -18.91 14.52
N CYS A 194 4.50 -18.10 15.30
CA CYS A 194 4.15 -17.81 16.69
C CYS A 194 2.87 -16.96 16.88
N PHE A 195 2.43 -16.20 15.88
CA PHE A 195 1.12 -15.52 15.88
C PHE A 195 -0.02 -16.27 15.18
N ARG A 196 0.17 -17.53 14.75
CA ARG A 196 -0.86 -18.29 14.01
C ARG A 196 -2.18 -18.35 14.76
N ALA A 197 -2.17 -18.76 16.03
CA ALA A 197 -3.39 -18.87 16.84
C ALA A 197 -4.14 -17.53 16.96
N PHE A 198 -3.42 -16.41 17.01
CA PHE A 198 -4.01 -15.07 17.04
C PHE A 198 -4.61 -14.66 15.68
N GLY A 199 -3.92 -14.95 14.57
CA GLY A 199 -4.46 -14.73 13.22
C GLY A 199 -5.72 -15.58 12.95
N ASP A 200 -5.67 -16.85 13.34
CA ASP A 200 -6.77 -17.80 13.21
C ASP A 200 -7.98 -17.39 14.06
N SER A 201 -7.77 -16.89 15.29
CA SER A 201 -8.88 -16.40 16.15
C SER A 201 -9.53 -15.13 15.61
N VAL A 202 -8.75 -14.20 15.03
CA VAL A 202 -9.30 -13.01 14.33
C VAL A 202 -10.15 -13.43 13.14
N SER A 203 -9.67 -14.34 12.28
CA SER A 203 -10.47 -14.81 11.14
C SER A 203 -11.68 -15.67 11.55
N ALA A 204 -11.58 -16.46 12.63
CA ALA A 204 -12.72 -17.20 13.18
C ALA A 204 -13.82 -16.27 13.71
N ALA A 205 -13.46 -15.26 14.51
CA ALA A 205 -14.41 -14.26 15.01
C ALA A 205 -15.08 -13.49 13.86
N ARG A 206 -14.34 -13.15 12.80
CA ARG A 206 -14.91 -12.50 11.62
C ARG A 206 -15.83 -13.39 10.79
N ARG A 207 -15.56 -14.70 10.70
CA ARG A 207 -16.51 -15.66 10.09
C ARG A 207 -17.78 -15.80 10.92
N ALA A 208 -17.65 -15.84 12.25
CA ALA A 208 -18.80 -15.91 13.15
C ALA A 208 -19.70 -14.66 13.02
N GLY A 209 -19.12 -13.45 12.95
CA GLY A 209 -19.88 -12.21 12.73
C GLY A 209 -20.46 -12.03 11.31
N ASP A 210 -20.01 -12.80 10.32
CA ASP A 210 -20.65 -12.85 9.00
C ASP A 210 -21.84 -13.83 8.96
N ALA A 211 -21.88 -14.80 9.89
CA ALA A 211 -22.94 -15.80 10.01
C ALA A 211 -24.03 -15.42 11.03
N ASP A 212 -23.67 -14.58 12.01
CA ASP A 212 -24.51 -14.20 13.15
C ASP A 212 -24.37 -12.67 13.40
N PRO A 213 -25.42 -11.86 13.11
CA PRO A 213 -25.40 -10.41 13.29
C PRO A 213 -25.07 -9.96 14.73
N ASP A 214 -25.45 -10.73 15.75
CA ASP A 214 -25.19 -10.38 17.15
C ASP A 214 -23.67 -10.43 17.47
N ARG A 215 -22.90 -11.17 16.66
CA ARG A 215 -21.44 -11.26 16.76
C ARG A 215 -20.70 -10.21 15.93
N ALA A 216 -21.40 -9.33 15.21
CA ALA A 216 -20.77 -8.29 14.38
C ALA A 216 -19.85 -7.36 15.21
N ILE A 217 -20.26 -6.99 16.43
CA ILE A 217 -19.46 -6.15 17.34
C ILE A 217 -18.15 -6.87 17.74
N LEU A 218 -18.21 -8.18 17.99
CA LEU A 218 -17.03 -8.99 18.30
C LEU A 218 -16.11 -9.12 17.09
N ALA A 219 -16.66 -9.33 15.89
CA ALA A 219 -15.90 -9.39 14.65
C ALA A 219 -15.14 -8.08 14.35
N ASP A 220 -15.79 -6.93 14.53
CA ASP A 220 -15.14 -5.62 14.37
C ASP A 220 -14.12 -5.31 15.46
N THR A 221 -14.37 -5.75 16.71
CA THR A 221 -13.41 -5.65 17.81
C THR A 221 -12.17 -6.48 17.52
N MET A 222 -12.32 -7.74 17.09
CA MET A 222 -11.21 -8.61 16.72
C MET A 222 -10.47 -8.11 15.47
N LYS A 223 -11.17 -7.53 14.49
CA LYS A 223 -10.55 -6.82 13.35
C LYS A 223 -9.69 -5.63 13.81
N ARG A 224 -10.15 -4.86 14.81
CA ARG A 224 -9.37 -3.76 15.40
C ARG A 224 -8.15 -4.28 16.16
N LEU A 225 -8.30 -5.33 16.98
CA LEU A 225 -7.20 -5.96 17.72
C LEU A 225 -6.12 -6.54 16.80
N GLY A 226 -6.50 -7.23 15.72
CA GLY A 226 -5.56 -7.74 14.71
C GLY A 226 -4.74 -6.63 14.06
N ASN A 227 -5.35 -5.48 13.77
CA ASN A 227 -4.66 -4.32 13.20
C ASN A 227 -3.83 -3.52 14.23
N SER A 228 -4.31 -3.37 15.47
CA SER A 228 -3.59 -2.62 16.50
C SER A 228 -2.42 -3.42 17.09
N GLY A 229 -2.48 -4.75 17.09
CA GLY A 229 -1.41 -5.63 17.56
C GLY A 229 -0.08 -5.38 16.84
N TYR A 230 -0.07 -5.42 15.50
CA TYR A 230 1.15 -5.06 14.74
C TYR A 230 1.45 -3.56 14.83
N GLY A 231 0.41 -2.70 14.87
CA GLY A 231 0.58 -1.25 15.06
C GLY A 231 1.34 -0.91 16.35
N LYS A 232 1.17 -1.72 17.40
CA LYS A 232 1.90 -1.59 18.67
C LYS A 232 3.38 -1.93 18.52
N THR A 233 3.75 -2.94 17.75
CA THR A 233 5.17 -3.34 17.61
C THR A 233 6.01 -2.28 16.91
N VAL A 234 5.41 -1.48 16.00
CA VAL A 234 6.06 -0.35 15.29
C VAL A 234 5.97 1.00 16.02
N THR A 235 5.62 1.03 17.32
CA THR A 235 5.49 2.31 18.05
C THR A 235 6.82 3.07 18.09
N ASN A 236 6.85 4.30 17.56
CA ASN A 236 8.04 5.15 17.63
C ASN A 236 8.23 5.76 19.04
N LEU A 237 8.92 5.02 19.90
CA LEU A 237 9.20 5.41 21.28
C LEU A 237 10.04 6.71 21.39
N GLY A 238 10.81 7.07 20.36
CA GLY A 238 11.56 8.34 20.29
C GLY A 238 10.67 9.57 20.12
N ARG A 239 9.42 9.40 19.68
CA ARG A 239 8.41 10.48 19.66
C ARG A 239 7.72 10.67 21.01
N HIS A 240 7.84 9.74 21.96
CA HIS A 240 7.28 9.91 23.29
C HIS A 240 7.93 11.09 24.02
N ARG A 241 7.17 11.71 24.93
CA ARG A 241 7.59 12.90 25.67
C ARG A 241 7.45 12.66 27.17
N ASP A 242 8.32 13.31 27.94
CA ASP A 242 8.11 13.51 29.38
C ASP A 242 7.25 14.78 29.50
N VAL A 243 6.05 14.67 30.05
CA VAL A 243 5.16 15.82 30.28
C VAL A 243 5.25 16.24 31.74
N LYS A 244 5.31 17.56 31.99
CA LYS A 244 5.25 18.14 33.33
C LYS A 244 4.28 19.31 33.36
N TYR A 245 3.49 19.40 34.42
CA TYR A 245 2.70 20.59 34.74
C TYR A 245 3.47 21.46 35.73
N CYS A 246 3.44 22.77 35.55
CA CYS A 246 4.18 23.73 36.37
C CYS A 246 3.59 25.14 36.30
N THR A 247 3.94 25.99 37.26
CA THR A 247 3.61 27.42 37.23
C THR A 247 4.47 28.18 36.22
N LYS A 248 4.12 29.44 35.93
CA LYS A 248 4.84 30.35 35.02
C LYS A 248 6.34 30.42 35.32
N ARG A 249 6.71 30.43 36.61
CA ARG A 249 8.12 30.39 37.06
C ARG A 249 8.80 29.07 36.72
N GLY A 250 8.10 27.94 36.90
CA GLY A 250 8.60 26.62 36.50
C GLY A 250 8.75 26.48 34.98
N ALA A 251 7.78 27.00 34.21
CA ALA A 251 7.81 27.01 32.76
C ALA A 251 9.03 27.79 32.23
N ALA A 252 9.29 29.00 32.75
CA ALA A 252 10.47 29.80 32.39
C ALA A 252 11.80 29.06 32.59
N ILE A 253 11.91 28.23 33.63
CA ILE A 253 13.09 27.39 33.87
C ILE A 253 13.14 26.22 32.86
N LEU A 254 12.01 25.54 32.62
CA LEU A 254 11.96 24.33 31.79
C LEU A 254 12.09 24.59 30.28
N ILE A 255 11.68 25.75 29.77
CA ILE A 255 11.88 26.15 28.36
C ILE A 255 13.37 26.16 27.99
N ASN A 256 14.23 26.59 28.92
CA ASN A 256 15.68 26.64 28.74
C ASN A 256 16.36 25.26 28.80
N ASN A 257 15.62 24.18 29.06
CA ASN A 257 16.16 22.83 29.04
C ASN A 257 16.40 22.37 27.59
N ARG A 258 17.58 21.82 27.27
CA ARG A 258 17.89 21.25 25.93
C ARG A 258 16.91 20.16 25.46
N ARG A 259 16.11 19.57 26.36
CA ARG A 259 15.06 18.60 26.04
C ARG A 259 13.70 19.23 25.74
N PHE A 260 13.50 20.53 25.94
CA PHE A 260 12.25 21.23 25.66
C PHE A 260 11.77 20.99 24.22
N ARG A 261 10.46 20.87 24.03
CA ARG A 261 9.82 20.72 22.72
C ARG A 261 8.58 21.58 22.54
N GLN A 262 7.74 21.67 23.55
CA GLN A 262 6.47 22.39 23.46
C GLN A 262 6.04 22.86 24.85
N LEU A 263 5.41 24.03 24.89
CA LEU A 263 4.68 24.57 26.03
C LEU A 263 3.23 24.75 25.57
N ASN A 264 2.28 24.26 26.37
CA ASN A 264 0.86 24.58 26.25
C ASN A 264 0.43 25.30 27.52
N VAL A 265 -0.28 26.42 27.39
CA VAL A 265 -0.95 27.06 28.53
C VAL A 265 -2.25 26.29 28.79
N VAL A 266 -2.41 25.77 30.00
CA VAL A 266 -3.61 25.06 30.44
C VAL A 266 -4.56 26.02 31.15
N ASP A 267 -3.99 26.89 31.99
CA ASP A 267 -4.69 27.92 32.78
C ASP A 267 -3.71 29.08 33.09
N GLU A 268 -4.16 30.16 33.73
CA GLU A 268 -3.39 31.40 33.97
C GLU A 268 -1.99 31.16 34.58
N ASP A 269 -1.90 30.30 35.59
CA ASP A 269 -0.64 29.83 36.20
C ASP A 269 -0.42 28.31 36.09
N VAL A 270 -0.97 27.66 35.06
CA VAL A 270 -0.74 26.21 34.81
C VAL A 270 -0.26 25.99 33.38
N TYR A 271 0.98 25.51 33.26
CA TYR A 271 1.68 25.29 31.99
C TYR A 271 2.07 23.82 31.86
N GLU A 272 1.67 23.21 30.76
CA GLU A 272 2.11 21.89 30.34
C GLU A 272 3.39 22.03 29.51
N ILE A 273 4.49 21.43 29.99
CA ILE A 273 5.76 21.39 29.28
C ILE A 273 6.03 19.96 28.79
N ALA A 274 6.08 19.78 27.48
CA ALA A 274 6.51 18.53 26.86
C ALA A 274 8.01 18.57 26.53
N MET A 275 8.74 17.57 27.00
CA MET A 275 10.18 17.40 26.78
C MET A 275 10.49 16.07 26.08
N ASN A 276 11.59 15.99 25.34
CA ASN A 276 12.19 14.72 24.93
C ASN A 276 12.58 13.90 26.17
N LYS A 277 12.45 12.57 26.10
CA LYS A 277 13.05 11.69 27.11
C LYS A 277 14.57 11.85 27.15
N ARG A 278 15.17 11.71 28.33
CA ARG A 278 16.64 11.70 28.48
C ARG A 278 17.29 10.45 27.87
N SER A 279 16.59 9.33 27.95
CA SER A 279 16.95 8.05 27.32
C SER A 279 15.68 7.39 26.77
N VAL A 280 15.81 6.63 25.70
CA VAL A 280 14.71 5.90 25.05
C VAL A 280 15.09 4.42 25.00
N SER A 281 14.42 3.59 25.79
CA SER A 281 14.57 2.13 25.72
C SER A 281 13.66 1.58 24.63
N TYR A 282 14.23 0.80 23.70
CA TYR A 282 13.52 0.14 22.61
C TYR A 282 13.11 -1.28 23.01
N SER A 283 12.07 -1.39 23.84
CA SER A 283 11.57 -2.65 24.39
C SER A 283 10.46 -3.31 23.54
N LEU A 284 10.35 -2.97 22.25
CA LEU A 284 9.29 -3.45 21.36
C LEU A 284 9.90 -4.23 20.17
N PRO A 285 9.27 -5.32 19.72
CA PRO A 285 9.79 -6.16 18.63
C PRO A 285 9.51 -5.53 17.26
N LEU A 286 10.25 -4.45 16.95
CA LEU A 286 10.14 -3.67 15.71
C LEU A 286 10.24 -4.54 14.44
N HIS A 287 11.06 -5.61 14.48
CA HIS A 287 11.26 -6.54 13.37
C HIS A 287 9.96 -7.23 12.92
N ILE A 288 9.06 -7.60 13.85
CA ILE A 288 7.75 -8.19 13.50
C ILE A 288 6.96 -7.23 12.62
N GLY A 289 6.89 -5.96 13.02
CA GLY A 289 6.16 -4.94 12.28
C GLY A 289 6.79 -4.66 10.91
N PHE A 290 8.12 -4.61 10.83
CA PHE A 290 8.85 -4.50 9.57
C PHE A 290 8.51 -5.66 8.62
N LEU A 291 8.57 -6.91 9.12
CA LEU A 291 8.27 -8.10 8.34
C LEU A 291 6.83 -8.11 7.84
N VAL A 292 5.84 -7.78 8.67
CA VAL A 292 4.42 -7.64 8.27
C VAL A 292 4.28 -6.74 7.03
N TYR A 293 4.97 -5.59 7.01
CA TYR A 293 4.95 -4.70 5.85
C TYR A 293 5.70 -5.26 4.62
N ARG A 294 6.78 -6.03 4.80
CA ARG A 294 7.50 -6.68 3.68
C ARG A 294 6.70 -7.83 3.08
N TYR A 295 6.02 -8.64 3.88
CA TYR A 295 5.11 -9.69 3.40
C TYR A 295 3.86 -9.10 2.73
N ALA A 296 3.33 -7.97 3.20
CA ALA A 296 2.24 -7.27 2.52
C ALA A 296 2.67 -6.78 1.13
N LYS A 297 3.84 -6.13 1.01
CA LYS A 297 4.42 -5.72 -0.28
C LYS A 297 4.67 -6.92 -1.20
N LEU A 298 5.24 -8.01 -0.67
CA LEU A 298 5.41 -9.25 -1.42
C LEU A 298 4.07 -9.72 -1.97
N ARG A 299 3.02 -9.82 -1.16
CA ARG A 299 1.72 -10.34 -1.62
C ARG A 299 1.05 -9.46 -2.69
N MET A 300 1.23 -8.13 -2.63
CA MET A 300 0.76 -7.22 -3.69
C MET A 300 1.54 -7.41 -4.99
N LEU A 301 2.88 -7.50 -4.93
CA LEU A 301 3.73 -7.76 -6.10
C LEU A 301 3.44 -9.14 -6.72
N GLN A 302 3.24 -10.16 -5.88
CA GLN A 302 2.84 -11.49 -6.31
C GLN A 302 1.50 -11.46 -7.05
N PHE A 303 0.51 -10.73 -6.55
CA PHE A 303 -0.78 -10.61 -7.23
C PHE A 303 -0.67 -9.92 -8.59
N TYR A 304 0.21 -8.92 -8.71
CA TYR A 304 0.47 -8.27 -9.99
C TYR A 304 1.19 -9.19 -10.99
N TYR A 305 2.43 -9.63 -10.71
CA TYR A 305 3.20 -10.39 -11.71
C TYR A 305 2.78 -11.86 -11.82
N ASP A 306 2.46 -12.51 -10.70
CA ASP A 306 2.27 -13.97 -10.62
C ASP A 306 0.82 -14.40 -10.89
N PHE A 307 -0.11 -13.44 -10.97
CA PHE A 307 -1.53 -13.68 -11.24
C PHE A 307 -2.02 -12.80 -12.40
N ILE A 308 -2.11 -11.48 -12.25
CA ILE A 308 -2.65 -10.61 -13.32
C ILE A 308 -1.81 -10.69 -14.60
N ASP A 309 -0.51 -10.40 -14.53
CA ASP A 309 0.41 -10.39 -15.68
C ASP A 309 0.74 -11.80 -16.22
N THR A 310 0.48 -12.84 -15.44
CA THR A 310 0.68 -14.25 -15.85
C THR A 310 -0.51 -14.78 -16.66
N TYR A 311 -1.74 -14.37 -16.33
CA TYR A 311 -2.95 -14.90 -16.95
C TYR A 311 -3.60 -13.96 -17.97
N ILE A 312 -3.37 -12.64 -17.87
CA ILE A 312 -3.94 -11.61 -18.73
C ILE A 312 -2.82 -10.91 -19.52
N GLU A 313 -3.01 -10.79 -20.84
CA GLU A 313 -2.12 -10.01 -21.70
C GLU A 313 -2.16 -8.51 -21.36
N ARG A 314 -1.00 -7.87 -21.25
CA ARG A 314 -0.85 -6.46 -20.85
C ARG A 314 -1.74 -5.45 -21.58
N PRO A 315 -1.99 -5.52 -22.90
CA PRO A 315 -2.92 -4.59 -23.56
C PRO A 315 -4.38 -4.71 -23.11
N ARG A 316 -4.74 -5.77 -22.37
CA ARG A 316 -6.11 -6.06 -21.91
C ARG A 316 -6.38 -5.64 -20.46
N PHE A 317 -5.38 -5.11 -19.75
CA PHE A 317 -5.59 -4.49 -18.43
C PHE A 317 -4.78 -3.21 -18.26
N GLN A 318 -5.16 -2.37 -17.29
CA GLN A 318 -4.32 -1.24 -16.86
C GLN A 318 -4.43 -1.01 -15.36
N TYR A 319 -3.29 -0.95 -14.67
CA TYR A 319 -3.24 -0.67 -13.25
C TYR A 319 -3.45 0.82 -12.98
N CYS A 320 -4.42 1.16 -12.12
CA CYS A 320 -4.89 2.55 -11.96
C CYS A 320 -4.66 3.14 -10.57
N GLU A 321 -4.87 2.37 -9.49
CA GLU A 321 -4.49 2.78 -8.14
C GLU A 321 -4.02 1.58 -7.29
N MET A 322 -3.11 1.81 -6.34
CA MET A 322 -2.84 0.91 -5.22
C MET A 322 -2.94 1.68 -3.91
N ASP A 323 -3.78 1.23 -2.99
CA ASP A 323 -3.72 1.68 -1.60
C ASP A 323 -3.49 0.51 -0.66
N THR A 324 -2.25 0.38 -0.17
CA THR A 324 -1.81 -0.47 0.94
C THR A 324 -1.98 -1.98 0.71
N ASP A 325 -3.23 -2.44 0.69
CA ASP A 325 -3.71 -3.81 0.56
C ASP A 325 -4.86 -3.92 -0.48
N SER A 326 -5.01 -2.92 -1.35
CA SER A 326 -6.00 -2.89 -2.43
C SER A 326 -5.41 -2.50 -3.78
N ALA A 327 -5.95 -3.09 -4.85
CA ALA A 327 -5.57 -2.89 -6.25
C ALA A 327 -6.80 -2.52 -7.10
N TYR A 328 -6.62 -1.56 -8.01
CA TYR A 328 -7.68 -0.99 -8.83
C TYR A 328 -7.24 -1.12 -10.30
N ILE A 329 -7.95 -1.93 -11.08
CA ILE A 329 -7.48 -2.41 -12.39
C ILE A 329 -8.60 -2.19 -13.43
N ALA A 330 -8.24 -1.57 -14.55
CA ALA A 330 -9.05 -1.50 -15.77
C ALA A 330 -9.01 -2.85 -16.49
N LEU A 331 -10.14 -3.34 -17.00
CA LEU A 331 -10.23 -4.59 -17.74
C LEU A 331 -10.87 -4.34 -19.12
N ALA A 332 -10.25 -4.86 -20.18
CA ALA A 332 -10.77 -4.82 -21.56
C ALA A 332 -11.78 -5.96 -21.85
N GLY A 333 -12.64 -6.24 -20.86
CA GLY A 333 -13.62 -7.32 -20.83
C GLY A 333 -14.36 -7.31 -19.50
N GLU A 334 -15.38 -8.17 -19.34
CA GLU A 334 -16.30 -8.11 -18.20
C GLU A 334 -15.66 -8.56 -16.88
N SER A 335 -14.88 -9.65 -16.89
CA SER A 335 -14.16 -10.14 -15.70
C SER A 335 -12.72 -10.58 -15.99
N VAL A 336 -11.94 -10.79 -14.93
CA VAL A 336 -10.61 -11.42 -15.00
C VAL A 336 -10.69 -12.78 -15.70
N ASP A 337 -11.71 -13.59 -15.41
CA ASP A 337 -11.86 -14.95 -15.94
C ASP A 337 -12.05 -14.94 -17.49
N ASP A 338 -12.67 -13.90 -18.04
CA ASP A 338 -12.92 -13.75 -19.49
C ASP A 338 -11.66 -13.34 -20.26
N LEU A 339 -10.77 -12.60 -19.59
CA LEU A 339 -9.51 -12.13 -20.17
C LEU A 339 -8.41 -13.18 -20.19
N VAL A 340 -8.55 -14.28 -19.42
CA VAL A 340 -7.57 -15.35 -19.35
C VAL A 340 -7.36 -16.00 -20.72
N SER A 341 -6.10 -16.09 -21.13
CA SER A 341 -5.70 -16.75 -22.37
C SER A 341 -6.15 -18.21 -22.43
N SER A 342 -6.63 -18.66 -23.61
CA SER A 342 -7.20 -19.99 -23.81
C SER A 342 -6.26 -21.13 -23.39
N PHE A 343 -4.95 -21.01 -23.65
CA PHE A 343 -3.97 -22.04 -23.27
C PHE A 343 -3.70 -22.10 -21.76
N MET A 344 -4.01 -21.05 -21.01
CA MET A 344 -3.84 -20.99 -19.55
C MET A 344 -5.13 -21.25 -18.77
N ARG A 345 -6.30 -21.34 -19.42
CA ARG A 345 -7.60 -21.38 -18.72
C ARG A 345 -7.74 -22.52 -17.71
N GLU A 346 -7.32 -23.74 -18.05
CA GLU A 346 -7.40 -24.85 -17.08
C GLU A 346 -6.49 -24.59 -15.88
N HIS A 347 -5.24 -24.21 -16.14
CA HIS A 347 -4.27 -23.91 -15.10
C HIS A 347 -4.75 -22.76 -14.20
N PHE A 348 -5.33 -21.72 -14.79
CA PHE A 348 -5.97 -20.61 -14.07
C PHE A 348 -7.10 -21.11 -13.16
N PHE A 349 -8.09 -21.84 -13.66
CA PHE A 349 -9.24 -22.25 -12.84
C PHE A 349 -8.85 -23.18 -11.68
N ARG A 350 -7.84 -24.03 -11.87
CA ARG A 350 -7.23 -24.84 -10.78
C ARG A 350 -6.47 -23.98 -9.76
N GLN A 351 -5.69 -22.99 -10.19
CA GLN A 351 -4.91 -22.14 -9.29
C GLN A 351 -5.69 -20.94 -8.68
N ARG A 352 -6.89 -20.64 -9.18
CA ARG A 352 -7.67 -19.44 -8.81
C ARG A 352 -7.93 -19.34 -7.31
N ALA A 353 -8.14 -20.47 -6.62
CA ALA A 353 -8.38 -20.54 -5.18
C ALA A 353 -7.17 -20.15 -4.31
N GLU A 354 -5.95 -20.05 -4.88
CA GLU A 354 -4.78 -19.51 -4.17
C GLU A 354 -4.82 -17.98 -4.02
N TRP A 355 -5.57 -17.32 -4.92
CA TRP A 355 -5.59 -15.86 -5.09
C TRP A 355 -6.92 -15.26 -4.67
N LEU A 356 -8.04 -15.85 -5.10
CA LEU A 356 -9.41 -15.38 -4.88
C LEU A 356 -10.20 -16.41 -4.03
N PRO A 357 -11.32 -16.02 -3.38
CA PRO A 357 -12.20 -16.97 -2.71
C PRO A 357 -12.70 -18.07 -3.64
N SER A 358 -12.62 -19.33 -3.19
CA SER A 358 -13.06 -20.45 -4.01
C SER A 358 -14.57 -20.44 -4.26
N GLU A 359 -14.97 -20.88 -5.45
CA GLU A 359 -16.37 -21.05 -5.88
C GLU A 359 -16.90 -22.47 -5.64
N CYS A 360 -16.00 -23.42 -5.36
CA CYS A 360 -16.26 -24.84 -5.10
C CYS A 360 -15.46 -25.33 -3.87
N CYS A 361 -15.80 -26.50 -3.33
CA CYS A 361 -14.88 -27.27 -2.47
C CYS A 361 -14.03 -28.22 -3.34
N GLY A 362 -12.96 -28.79 -2.77
CA GLY A 362 -12.02 -29.65 -3.52
C GLY A 362 -12.67 -30.89 -4.16
N GLU A 363 -13.71 -31.46 -3.54
CA GLU A 363 -14.49 -32.57 -4.10
C GLU A 363 -15.21 -32.21 -5.41
N HIS A 364 -15.43 -30.92 -5.66
CA HIS A 364 -16.11 -30.39 -6.85
C HIS A 364 -15.15 -29.57 -7.73
N GLU A 365 -13.82 -29.69 -7.54
CA GLU A 365 -12.84 -28.91 -8.28
C GLU A 365 -12.82 -29.27 -9.77
N ASP A 366 -12.78 -30.56 -10.13
CA ASP A 366 -12.78 -30.98 -11.53
C ASP A 366 -14.09 -30.60 -12.23
N ALA A 367 -15.24 -30.83 -11.59
CA ALA A 367 -16.55 -30.41 -12.12
C ALA A 367 -16.65 -28.88 -12.29
N TYR A 368 -16.01 -28.10 -11.42
CA TYR A 368 -15.89 -26.65 -11.56
C TYR A 368 -15.05 -26.27 -12.78
N VAL A 369 -13.87 -26.87 -12.92
CA VAL A 369 -12.95 -26.62 -14.03
C VAL A 369 -13.60 -26.99 -15.37
N GLU A 370 -14.21 -28.18 -15.49
CA GLU A 370 -14.96 -28.60 -16.69
C GLU A 370 -16.12 -27.63 -17.02
N CYS A 371 -16.85 -27.16 -16.00
CA CYS A 371 -17.93 -26.20 -16.19
C CYS A 371 -17.42 -24.87 -16.76
N ARG A 372 -16.35 -24.31 -16.16
CA ARG A 372 -15.75 -23.05 -16.61
C ARG A 372 -15.04 -23.15 -17.96
N LEU A 373 -14.38 -24.28 -18.25
CA LEU A 373 -13.77 -24.55 -19.57
C LEU A 373 -14.81 -24.66 -20.69
N ALA A 374 -15.99 -25.20 -20.39
CA ALA A 374 -17.13 -25.20 -21.30
C ALA A 374 -17.82 -23.81 -21.47
N GLY A 375 -17.26 -22.74 -20.89
CA GLY A 375 -17.83 -21.39 -20.96
C GLY A 375 -19.11 -21.20 -20.15
N ARG A 376 -19.42 -22.13 -19.22
CA ARG A 376 -20.63 -22.07 -18.40
C ARG A 376 -20.36 -21.39 -17.06
N VAL A 377 -21.39 -20.74 -16.51
CA VAL A 377 -21.34 -20.16 -15.17
C VAL A 377 -21.43 -21.27 -14.13
N TRP A 378 -20.53 -21.25 -13.14
CA TRP A 378 -20.62 -22.17 -12.01
C TRP A 378 -21.58 -21.66 -10.94
N GLU A 379 -22.77 -22.26 -10.89
CA GLU A 379 -23.72 -22.00 -9.82
C GLU A 379 -23.34 -22.74 -8.54
N THR A 380 -23.04 -21.98 -7.47
CA THR A 380 -22.69 -22.54 -6.16
C THR A 380 -23.94 -23.09 -5.45
N THR A 381 -24.49 -24.20 -5.92
CA THR A 381 -25.72 -24.84 -5.39
C THR A 381 -25.44 -25.68 -4.14
N ASN A 382 -24.38 -26.50 -4.17
CA ASN A 382 -24.01 -27.43 -3.10
C ASN A 382 -23.62 -26.72 -1.79
N ASN A 383 -24.10 -27.23 -0.66
CA ASN A 383 -23.88 -26.64 0.67
C ASN A 383 -22.39 -26.61 1.06
N CYS A 384 -21.60 -27.62 0.68
CA CYS A 384 -20.15 -27.65 0.89
C CYS A 384 -19.43 -26.53 0.12
N CYS A 385 -19.81 -26.28 -1.14
CA CYS A 385 -19.28 -25.19 -1.96
C CYS A 385 -19.68 -23.81 -1.39
N LYS A 386 -20.93 -23.64 -0.97
CA LYS A 386 -21.42 -22.43 -0.28
C LYS A 386 -20.62 -22.15 1.01
N ALA A 387 -20.40 -23.18 1.83
CA ALA A 387 -19.62 -23.09 3.06
C ALA A 387 -18.15 -22.72 2.78
N ARG A 388 -17.52 -23.32 1.76
CA ARG A 388 -16.15 -22.98 1.36
C ARG A 388 -16.03 -21.53 0.87
N LYS A 389 -16.93 -21.09 0.00
CA LYS A 389 -16.99 -19.69 -0.49
C LYS A 389 -17.19 -18.70 0.66
N ALA A 390 -18.06 -19.02 1.63
CA ALA A 390 -18.26 -18.20 2.82
C ALA A 390 -17.02 -18.15 3.74
N TYR A 391 -16.34 -19.29 3.94
CA TYR A 391 -15.09 -19.36 4.71
C TYR A 391 -13.99 -18.48 4.09
N ASP A 392 -13.83 -18.53 2.76
CA ASP A 392 -12.76 -17.83 2.04
C ASP A 392 -12.93 -16.30 1.94
N LYS A 393 -14.16 -15.78 2.13
CA LYS A 393 -14.38 -14.34 2.37
C LYS A 393 -13.55 -13.78 3.53
N ARG A 394 -13.14 -14.64 4.49
CA ARG A 394 -12.31 -14.28 5.66
C ARG A 394 -11.01 -15.09 5.76
N THR A 395 -10.69 -15.95 4.80
CA THR A 395 -9.36 -16.58 4.68
C THR A 395 -8.32 -15.49 4.40
N PRO A 396 -7.29 -15.31 5.24
CA PRO A 396 -6.31 -14.25 5.03
C PRO A 396 -5.44 -14.47 3.78
N GLY A 397 -4.90 -13.40 3.21
CA GLY A 397 -4.01 -13.48 2.04
C GLY A 397 -4.69 -13.74 0.69
N LEU A 398 -5.97 -14.12 0.66
CA LEU A 398 -6.79 -14.06 -0.56
C LEU A 398 -7.23 -12.61 -0.83
N PHE A 399 -7.21 -12.21 -2.09
CA PHE A 399 -7.77 -10.97 -2.63
C PHE A 399 -9.28 -11.15 -2.83
N LYS A 400 -10.08 -10.15 -2.45
CA LYS A 400 -11.54 -10.18 -2.56
C LYS A 400 -11.96 -9.07 -3.48
N ILE A 401 -12.85 -9.39 -4.42
CA ILE A 401 -13.58 -8.41 -5.21
C ILE A 401 -14.40 -7.55 -4.25
N GLU A 402 -14.07 -6.26 -4.18
CA GLU A 402 -14.72 -5.26 -3.31
C GLU A 402 -15.62 -4.28 -4.08
N PHE A 403 -15.45 -4.19 -5.40
CA PHE A 403 -16.23 -3.37 -6.30
C PHE A 403 -15.97 -3.81 -7.74
N GLU A 404 -17.03 -3.88 -8.53
CA GLU A 404 -17.02 -4.03 -9.99
C GLU A 404 -17.93 -2.94 -10.59
N GLY A 405 -17.56 -2.40 -11.75
CA GLY A 405 -18.34 -1.33 -12.40
C GLY A 405 -17.75 -0.81 -13.71
N ASP A 406 -18.33 0.27 -14.22
CA ASP A 406 -18.15 0.77 -15.59
C ASP A 406 -17.12 1.90 -15.71
N GLY A 407 -16.62 2.45 -14.59
CA GLY A 407 -15.66 3.55 -14.65
C GLY A 407 -14.90 3.85 -13.36
N PHE A 408 -13.73 4.47 -13.53
CA PHE A 408 -12.89 4.98 -12.44
C PHE A 408 -12.44 6.42 -12.72
N ILE A 409 -12.51 7.28 -11.71
CA ILE A 409 -12.01 8.66 -11.74
C ILE A 409 -11.09 8.84 -10.53
N GLY A 410 -9.77 8.66 -10.73
CA GLY A 410 -8.77 9.03 -9.73
C GLY A 410 -8.36 10.49 -9.90
N LEU A 411 -8.27 11.23 -8.79
CA LEU A 411 -7.69 12.59 -8.77
C LEU A 411 -6.27 12.56 -8.22
N CYS A 412 -6.12 11.96 -7.03
CA CYS A 412 -4.87 11.77 -6.31
C CYS A 412 -5.04 10.59 -5.33
N SER A 413 -3.97 10.17 -4.65
CA SER A 413 -4.01 8.97 -3.80
C SER A 413 -5.09 9.04 -2.72
N LYS A 414 -5.90 7.97 -2.62
CA LYS A 414 -7.05 7.83 -1.71
C LYS A 414 -8.24 8.74 -2.04
N THR A 415 -8.21 9.45 -3.17
CA THR A 415 -9.25 10.39 -3.61
C THR A 415 -9.71 10.03 -5.02
N TYR A 416 -10.77 9.22 -5.08
CA TYR A 416 -11.27 8.61 -6.30
C TYR A 416 -12.80 8.42 -6.28
N TYR A 417 -13.38 8.21 -7.46
CA TYR A 417 -14.78 7.84 -7.68
C TYR A 417 -14.87 6.63 -8.59
N CYS A 418 -15.56 5.58 -8.16
CA CYS A 418 -15.85 4.36 -8.92
C CYS A 418 -17.33 4.38 -9.33
N ILE A 419 -17.59 4.17 -10.61
CA ILE A 419 -18.90 4.22 -11.25
C ILE A 419 -19.37 2.78 -11.48
N GLY A 420 -20.62 2.46 -11.15
CA GLY A 420 -21.18 1.11 -11.39
C GLY A 420 -22.63 1.00 -10.95
N SER A 421 -23.09 -0.23 -10.68
CA SER A 421 -24.46 -0.49 -10.20
C SER A 421 -24.79 0.23 -8.87
N ALA A 422 -23.77 0.46 -8.03
CA ALA A 422 -23.86 1.33 -6.85
C ALA A 422 -22.52 2.04 -6.64
N ASP A 423 -22.44 3.32 -7.03
CA ASP A 423 -21.22 4.12 -7.00
C ASP A 423 -20.48 4.12 -5.64
N LYS A 424 -19.15 3.97 -5.68
CA LYS A 424 -18.26 3.93 -4.51
C LYS A 424 -17.18 5.01 -4.66
N TYR A 425 -17.04 5.90 -3.69
CA TYR A 425 -15.99 6.94 -3.74
C TYR A 425 -15.18 7.02 -2.45
N SER A 426 -13.97 7.54 -2.54
CA SER A 426 -13.11 7.90 -1.41
C SER A 426 -12.63 9.35 -1.54
N THR A 427 -12.43 10.02 -0.41
CA THR A 427 -11.83 11.35 -0.35
C THR A 427 -10.93 11.45 0.87
N LYS A 428 -9.70 11.90 0.66
CA LYS A 428 -8.75 12.10 1.75
C LYS A 428 -9.07 13.41 2.48
N GLY A 429 -9.65 13.29 3.67
CA GLY A 429 -9.84 14.41 4.58
C GLY A 429 -11.14 15.20 4.42
N LEU A 430 -12.14 14.70 3.69
CA LEU A 430 -13.53 15.20 3.72
C LEU A 430 -14.48 14.17 4.35
N ASN A 431 -15.50 14.64 5.07
CA ASN A 431 -16.56 13.80 5.59
C ASN A 431 -17.62 13.51 4.51
N LYS A 432 -17.75 12.24 4.09
CA LYS A 432 -18.70 11.80 3.06
C LYS A 432 -20.15 12.19 3.35
N ARG A 433 -20.61 12.09 4.61
CA ARG A 433 -21.99 12.41 5.01
C ARG A 433 -22.33 13.90 4.90
N GLN A 434 -21.32 14.77 4.96
CA GLN A 434 -21.51 16.23 5.00
C GLN A 434 -21.41 16.89 3.63
N ASN A 435 -20.74 16.26 2.66
CA ASN A 435 -20.32 16.92 1.42
C ASN A 435 -21.09 16.48 0.16
N LYS A 436 -22.01 15.50 0.25
CA LYS A 436 -22.87 15.01 -0.85
C LYS A 436 -22.16 14.90 -2.22
N LEU A 437 -20.93 14.36 -2.20
CA LEU A 437 -20.08 14.30 -3.39
C LEU A 437 -20.63 13.29 -4.40
N ASN A 438 -20.59 13.65 -5.68
CA ASN A 438 -21.05 12.84 -6.81
C ASN A 438 -20.00 12.77 -7.93
N LYS A 439 -20.24 11.93 -8.94
CA LYS A 439 -19.39 11.76 -10.13
C LYS A 439 -18.97 13.09 -10.76
N ASP A 440 -19.92 14.00 -10.96
CA ASP A 440 -19.67 15.29 -11.60
C ASP A 440 -18.73 16.18 -10.78
N THR A 441 -18.78 16.10 -9.45
CA THR A 441 -17.83 16.84 -8.58
C THR A 441 -16.38 16.42 -8.86
N PHE A 442 -16.13 15.13 -9.09
CA PHE A 442 -14.79 14.63 -9.44
C PHE A 442 -14.43 14.96 -10.90
N LEU A 443 -15.36 14.82 -11.84
CA LEU A 443 -15.15 15.18 -13.24
C LEU A 443 -14.86 16.68 -13.42
N VAL A 444 -15.48 17.55 -12.63
CA VAL A 444 -15.23 19.00 -12.64
C VAL A 444 -13.79 19.28 -12.21
N VAL A 445 -13.31 18.68 -11.10
CA VAL A 445 -11.92 18.86 -10.65
C VAL A 445 -10.93 18.35 -11.70
N LEU A 446 -11.20 17.17 -12.30
CA LEU A 446 -10.36 16.59 -13.34
C LEU A 446 -10.31 17.42 -14.63
N LYS A 447 -11.46 17.92 -15.11
CA LYS A 447 -11.58 18.64 -16.39
C LYS A 447 -11.23 20.13 -16.27
N GLN A 448 -11.62 20.78 -15.19
CA GLN A 448 -11.40 22.21 -14.97
C GLN A 448 -10.09 22.50 -14.23
N LYS A 449 -9.36 21.47 -13.76
CA LYS A 449 -8.11 21.58 -12.97
C LYS A 449 -8.23 22.30 -11.62
N ARG A 450 -9.43 22.78 -11.26
CA ARG A 450 -9.69 23.61 -10.05
C ARG A 450 -9.95 22.73 -8.84
N SER A 451 -9.26 23.02 -7.74
CA SER A 451 -9.49 22.36 -6.45
C SER A 451 -10.91 22.58 -5.96
N SER A 452 -11.64 21.51 -5.64
CA SER A 452 -12.94 21.61 -4.97
C SER A 452 -12.78 21.53 -3.43
N ARG A 453 -13.66 22.26 -2.74
CA ARG A 453 -13.66 22.41 -1.28
C ARG A 453 -14.87 21.73 -0.67
N GLY A 454 -14.69 21.25 0.55
CA GLY A 454 -15.77 20.71 1.36
C GLY A 454 -15.64 21.11 2.84
N TRP A 455 -16.69 20.82 3.59
CA TRP A 455 -16.82 21.16 5.00
C TRP A 455 -16.65 19.91 5.87
N ASN A 456 -15.88 20.06 6.94
CA ASN A 456 -15.82 19.11 8.04
C ASN A 456 -16.34 19.76 9.31
N ARG A 457 -17.36 19.16 9.93
CA ARG A 457 -17.81 19.49 11.29
C ARG A 457 -17.04 18.64 12.30
N GLY A 458 -16.43 19.27 13.28
CA GLY A 458 -15.72 18.63 14.38
C GLY A 458 -16.16 19.15 15.75
N PHE A 459 -15.70 18.49 16.80
CA PHE A 459 -15.90 18.90 18.18
C PHE A 459 -14.57 19.38 18.77
N ARG A 460 -14.61 20.46 19.56
CA ARG A 460 -13.47 20.96 20.32
C ARG A 460 -13.93 21.30 21.73
N VAL A 461 -13.26 20.75 22.74
CA VAL A 461 -13.43 21.20 24.11
C VAL A 461 -12.70 22.53 24.28
N LYS A 462 -13.38 23.51 24.87
CA LYS A 462 -12.82 24.79 25.32
C LYS A 462 -13.57 25.15 26.61
N ASP A 463 -12.89 25.65 27.63
CA ASP A 463 -13.53 26.16 28.87
C ASP A 463 -14.55 25.15 29.46
N SER A 464 -14.12 23.89 29.59
CA SER A 464 -14.91 22.69 30.00
C SER A 464 -16.19 22.41 29.20
N SER A 465 -16.41 23.10 28.08
CA SER A 465 -17.60 23.02 27.24
C SER A 465 -17.27 22.42 25.86
N VAL A 466 -18.19 21.65 25.28
CA VAL A 466 -18.00 21.02 23.96
C VAL A 466 -18.56 21.93 22.88
N TYR A 467 -17.67 22.59 22.13
CA TYR A 467 -18.04 23.41 20.99
C TYR A 467 -18.00 22.61 19.69
N ILE A 468 -18.88 23.01 18.78
CA ILE A 468 -18.91 22.50 17.41
C ILE A 468 -18.20 23.53 16.54
N TYR A 469 -17.21 23.08 15.76
CA TYR A 469 -16.56 23.92 14.75
C TYR A 469 -16.80 23.35 13.35
N MET A 470 -16.81 24.23 12.36
CA MET A 470 -16.73 23.86 10.94
C MET A 470 -15.39 24.28 10.38
N GLN A 471 -14.77 23.41 9.59
CA GLN A 471 -13.53 23.67 8.87
C GLN A 471 -13.76 23.41 7.38
N GLU A 472 -13.63 24.45 6.56
CA GLU A 472 -13.48 24.30 5.12
C GLU A 472 -12.12 23.64 4.80
N ARG A 473 -12.10 22.70 3.86
CA ARG A 473 -10.88 22.08 3.33
C ARG A 473 -10.94 21.94 1.82
N ALA A 474 -9.92 22.45 1.14
CA ALA A 474 -9.55 21.96 -0.19
C ALA A 474 -8.99 20.54 -0.03
N ALA A 475 -9.65 19.56 -0.64
CA ALA A 475 -9.37 18.13 -0.47
C ALA A 475 -9.89 17.26 -1.63
N LEU A 476 -10.34 17.92 -2.71
CA LEU A 476 -10.51 17.34 -4.03
C LEU A 476 -9.58 18.14 -4.96
N THR A 477 -8.43 17.57 -5.26
CA THR A 477 -7.31 18.23 -5.93
C THR A 477 -6.60 17.21 -6.81
N LEU A 478 -5.93 17.68 -7.87
CA LEU A 478 -5.07 16.82 -8.70
C LEU A 478 -3.68 16.68 -8.07
N ASP A 479 -3.26 17.70 -7.31
CA ASP A 479 -2.23 17.58 -6.31
C ASP A 479 -2.81 17.14 -4.97
N ASP A 480 -2.39 15.99 -4.49
CA ASP A 480 -2.10 15.88 -3.06
C ASP A 480 -0.61 15.57 -3.04
#